data_AF-A0A356FEX1-F1
#
_entry.id   AF-A0A356FEX1-F1
#
_cell.length_a   1.000
_cell.length_b   1.000
_cell.length_c   1.000
_cell.angle_alpha   90.00
_cell.angle_beta   90.00
_cell.angle_gamma   90.00
#
_symmetry.space_group_name_H-M   'P 1'
#
loop_
_entity.id
_entity.type
_entity.pdbx_description
1 polymer ?
#
loop_
_entity_poly.entity_id
_entity_poly.type
_entity_poly.pdbx_seq_one_letter_code
_entity_poly.pdbx_strand_id
1 'polypeptide(L)'
;MGSLYGVGFLFTPGSAARAFMRPKRGRGDIDGSGQIDITDAISLLGSLFSEGEPPICLPVADCNRDGNVDITDPVTVLVYLFQGGVDLEPLSAEELEECVADA
;
A
#
# COMPACT_ATOMS: atom_id res chain seq x y z
N MET A 1 8.33 60.90 -5.53
CA MET A 1 8.76 60.47 -6.88
C MET A 1 9.67 59.28 -6.70
N GLY A 2 9.15 58.08 -6.98
CA GLY A 2 9.88 56.83 -6.84
C GLY A 2 10.85 56.60 -8.01
N SER A 3 11.94 55.90 -7.74
CA SER A 3 12.93 55.40 -8.70
C SER A 3 13.46 54.10 -8.07
N LEU A 4 13.00 52.91 -8.49
CA LEU A 4 13.31 52.10 -9.69
C LEU A 4 14.69 51.40 -9.65
N TYR A 5 14.63 50.12 -10.06
CA TYR A 5 15.69 49.14 -10.34
C TYR A 5 16.32 48.46 -9.11
N GLY A 6 16.40 47.13 -8.98
CA GLY A 6 16.15 46.01 -9.88
C GLY A 6 17.01 44.82 -9.42
N VAL A 7 16.54 43.60 -9.71
CA VAL A 7 17.19 42.28 -9.61
C VAL A 7 17.57 41.69 -8.23
N GLY A 8 16.95 40.55 -7.93
CA GLY A 8 17.32 39.65 -6.85
C GLY A 8 16.30 38.52 -6.69
N PHE A 9 16.31 37.57 -7.62
CA PHE A 9 15.64 36.28 -7.46
C PHE A 9 16.14 35.65 -6.15
N LEU A 10 15.30 35.61 -5.11
CA LEU A 10 15.47 34.70 -3.98
C LEU A 10 14.26 33.76 -4.06
N PHE A 11 14.38 32.76 -4.94
CA PHE A 11 14.58 31.37 -4.50
C PHE A 11 13.49 31.00 -3.50
N THR A 12 12.45 30.32 -3.98
CA THR A 12 11.56 29.52 -3.14
C THR A 12 12.37 28.32 -2.64
N PRO A 13 12.77 28.21 -1.35
CA PRO A 13 13.10 26.91 -0.82
C PRO A 13 11.82 26.31 -0.26
N GLY A 14 11.57 25.06 -0.61
CA GLY A 14 10.32 24.38 -0.33
C GLY A 14 9.81 24.56 1.09
N SER A 15 8.51 24.85 1.19
CA SER A 15 7.73 24.05 2.14
C SER A 15 7.91 22.63 1.69
N ALA A 16 8.81 21.93 2.40
CA ALA A 16 8.92 20.49 2.37
C ALA A 16 7.49 19.96 2.31
N ALA A 17 7.10 19.44 1.15
CA ALA A 17 6.01 18.48 1.12
C ALA A 17 6.39 17.52 2.24
N ARG A 18 5.59 17.53 3.32
CA ARG A 18 5.67 16.51 4.35
C ARG A 18 5.89 15.25 3.55
N ALA A 19 7.06 14.62 3.69
CA ALA A 19 7.17 13.22 3.36
C ALA A 19 6.14 12.61 4.29
N PHE A 20 4.91 12.50 3.79
CA PHE A 20 3.86 11.71 4.36
C PHE A 20 4.56 10.38 4.46
N MET A 21 4.94 10.02 5.67
CA MET A 21 5.49 8.73 5.98
C MET A 21 4.32 7.81 5.70
N ARG A 22 4.18 7.41 4.42
CA ARG A 22 3.13 6.50 4.00
C ARG A 22 3.37 5.27 4.85
N PRO A 23 2.35 4.74 5.55
CA PRO A 23 2.53 3.45 6.20
C PRO A 23 3.12 2.50 5.15
N LYS A 24 4.20 1.81 5.52
CA LYS A 24 4.78 0.78 4.66
C LYS A 24 3.69 -0.26 4.47
N ARG A 25 3.08 -0.27 3.29
CA ARG A 25 2.10 -1.28 2.89
C ARG A 25 2.88 -2.57 2.65
N GLY A 26 2.61 -3.56 3.47
CA GLY A 26 3.18 -4.90 3.35
C GLY A 26 2.25 -5.80 2.54
N ARG A 27 2.81 -6.82 1.90
CA ARG A 27 1.98 -7.88 1.32
C ARG A 27 1.16 -8.52 2.45
N GLY A 28 -0.15 -8.64 2.27
CA GLY A 28 -1.07 -9.14 3.29
C GLY A 28 -1.72 -8.10 4.23
N ASP A 29 -1.37 -6.80 4.14
CA ASP A 29 -2.03 -5.69 4.88
C ASP A 29 -3.18 -5.12 4.04
N ILE A 30 -4.21 -5.94 3.83
CA ILE A 30 -5.31 -5.76 2.87
C ILE A 30 -6.12 -4.51 3.17
N ASP A 31 -6.36 -4.23 4.45
CA ASP A 31 -7.13 -3.07 4.90
C ASP A 31 -6.28 -1.81 5.12
N GLY A 32 -4.95 -1.92 4.97
CA GLY A 32 -4.01 -0.83 5.12
C GLY A 32 -3.85 -0.33 6.57
N SER A 33 -4.22 -1.15 7.56
CA SER A 33 -4.05 -0.85 8.98
C SER A 33 -2.58 -0.76 9.41
N GLY A 34 -1.65 -1.27 8.59
CA GLY A 34 -0.22 -1.33 8.88
C GLY A 34 0.17 -2.53 9.76
N GLN A 35 -0.76 -3.46 9.98
CA GLN A 35 -0.55 -4.74 10.65
C GLN A 35 -1.10 -5.84 9.75
N ILE A 36 -0.49 -7.02 9.79
CA ILE A 36 -1.02 -8.21 9.12
C ILE A 36 -1.71 -9.04 10.19
N ASP A 37 -3.03 -9.12 10.17
CA ASP A 37 -3.85 -9.89 11.10
C ASP A 37 -5.02 -10.62 10.42
N ILE A 38 -5.90 -11.24 11.21
CA ILE A 38 -7.01 -12.04 10.67
C ILE A 38 -8.04 -11.20 9.91
N THR A 39 -8.13 -9.91 10.22
CA THR A 39 -9.04 -8.96 9.57
C THR A 39 -8.70 -8.83 8.10
N ASP A 40 -7.42 -8.89 7.73
CA ASP A 40 -6.97 -8.86 6.34
C ASP A 40 -7.53 -10.01 5.51
N ALA A 41 -7.43 -11.23 6.04
CA ALA A 41 -7.96 -12.42 5.39
C ALA A 41 -9.50 -12.36 5.27
N ILE A 42 -10.18 -11.85 6.30
CA ILE A 42 -11.65 -11.69 6.29
C ILE A 42 -12.07 -10.64 5.26
N SER A 43 -11.38 -9.49 5.22
CA SER A 43 -11.66 -8.40 4.27
C SER A 43 -11.48 -8.86 2.83
N LEU A 44 -10.40 -9.60 2.54
CA LEU A 44 -10.16 -10.14 1.20
C LEU A 44 -11.21 -11.18 0.79
N LEU A 45 -11.62 -12.07 1.71
CA LEU A 45 -12.72 -13.00 1.44
C LEU A 45 -14.05 -12.25 1.22
N GLY A 46 -14.28 -11.18 1.98
CA GLY A 46 -15.43 -10.30 1.82
C GLY A 46 -15.49 -9.65 0.44
N SER A 47 -14.36 -9.12 -0.04
CA SER A 47 -14.26 -8.51 -1.36
C SER A 47 -14.46 -9.52 -2.49
N LEU A 48 -13.95 -10.74 -2.34
CA LEU A 48 -14.09 -11.81 -3.35
C LEU A 48 -15.52 -12.39 -3.45
N PHE A 49 -16.26 -12.48 -2.35
CA PHE A 49 -17.52 -13.25 -2.30
C PHE A 49 -18.76 -12.50 -1.84
N SER A 50 -18.62 -11.33 -1.22
CA SER A 50 -19.74 -10.64 -0.53
C SER A 50 -19.83 -9.14 -0.85
N GLU A 51 -19.27 -8.70 -1.97
CA GLU A 51 -19.21 -7.27 -2.35
C GLU A 51 -18.60 -6.40 -1.22
N GLY A 52 -17.65 -6.97 -0.47
CA GLY A 52 -16.91 -6.25 0.57
C GLY A 52 -16.01 -5.17 -0.02
N GLU A 53 -15.40 -4.38 0.87
CA GLU A 53 -14.48 -3.31 0.47
C GLU A 53 -13.34 -3.90 -0.37
N PRO A 54 -13.02 -3.34 -1.55
CA PRO A 54 -11.88 -3.78 -2.34
C PRO A 54 -10.57 -3.65 -1.54
N PRO A 55 -9.57 -4.49 -1.82
CA PRO A 55 -8.27 -4.36 -1.19
C PRO A 55 -7.65 -3.00 -1.49
N ILE A 56 -6.82 -2.49 -0.57
CA ILE A 56 -6.18 -1.17 -0.73
C ILE A 56 -5.34 -1.04 -2.02
N CYS A 57 -4.81 -2.17 -2.50
CA CYS A 57 -4.24 -2.31 -3.83
C CYS A 57 -4.05 -3.78 -4.18
N LEU A 58 -4.00 -4.08 -5.49
CA LEU A 58 -3.86 -5.46 -5.98
C LEU A 58 -2.55 -6.13 -5.54
N PRO A 59 -1.37 -5.47 -5.57
CA PRO A 59 -0.14 -6.12 -5.14
C PRO A 59 -0.10 -6.51 -3.67
N VAL A 60 -0.85 -5.80 -2.82
CA VAL A 60 -0.99 -6.16 -1.40
C VAL A 60 -1.88 -7.40 -1.23
N ALA A 61 -2.87 -7.57 -2.11
CA ALA A 61 -3.82 -8.67 -2.11
C ALA A 61 -3.31 -9.96 -2.73
N ASP A 62 -2.43 -9.89 -3.75
CA ASP A 62 -1.75 -11.05 -4.32
C ASP A 62 -0.66 -11.56 -3.34
N CYS A 63 -1.07 -12.34 -2.35
CA CYS A 63 -0.21 -12.79 -1.25
C CYS A 63 0.69 -13.95 -1.67
N ASN A 64 0.29 -14.73 -2.67
CA ASN A 64 1.08 -15.86 -3.19
C ASN A 64 1.96 -15.51 -4.40
N ARG A 65 1.79 -14.30 -4.99
CA ARG A 65 2.49 -13.78 -6.17
C ARG A 65 2.27 -14.59 -7.43
N ASP A 66 1.06 -15.12 -7.62
CA ASP A 66 0.71 -15.79 -8.86
C ASP A 66 0.14 -14.84 -9.93
N GLY A 67 -0.03 -13.56 -9.58
CA GLY A 67 -0.54 -12.51 -10.46
C GLY A 67 -2.07 -12.44 -10.50
N ASN A 68 -2.77 -13.30 -9.75
CA ASN A 68 -4.21 -13.26 -9.57
C ASN A 68 -4.53 -13.01 -8.11
N VAL A 69 -5.65 -12.32 -7.87
CA VAL A 69 -6.21 -12.18 -6.53
C VAL A 69 -7.40 -13.13 -6.44
N ASP A 70 -7.20 -14.27 -5.76
CA ASP A 70 -8.21 -15.31 -5.59
C ASP A 70 -8.24 -15.88 -4.16
N ILE A 71 -8.93 -17.00 -3.96
CA ILE A 71 -9.10 -17.61 -2.63
C ILE A 71 -7.78 -18.11 -2.02
N THR A 72 -6.75 -18.31 -2.84
CA THR A 72 -5.42 -18.76 -2.41
C THR A 72 -4.71 -17.68 -1.61
N ASP A 73 -4.99 -16.40 -1.86
CA ASP A 73 -4.38 -15.27 -1.16
C ASP A 73 -4.79 -15.14 0.31
N PRO A 74 -6.08 -15.08 0.68
CA PRO A 74 -6.45 -15.04 2.08
C PRO A 74 -6.05 -16.32 2.82
N VAL A 75 -5.99 -17.48 2.13
CA VAL A 75 -5.42 -18.71 2.71
C VAL A 75 -3.93 -18.54 2.99
N THR A 76 -3.18 -17.90 2.09
CA THR A 76 -1.75 -17.61 2.28
C THR A 76 -1.51 -16.72 3.50
N VAL A 77 -2.34 -15.69 3.69
CA VAL A 77 -2.31 -14.83 4.90
C VAL A 77 -2.56 -15.67 6.17
N LEU A 78 -3.56 -16.55 6.16
CA LEU A 78 -3.83 -17.42 7.32
C LEU A 78 -2.68 -18.40 7.61
N VAL A 79 -2.04 -18.95 6.57
CA VAL A 79 -0.86 -19.81 6.73
C VAL A 79 0.31 -19.02 7.31
N TYR A 80 0.54 -17.78 6.86
CA TYR A 80 1.53 -16.88 7.45
C TYR A 80 1.26 -16.65 8.95
N LEU A 81 0.02 -16.31 9.31
CA LEU A 81 -0.37 -15.99 10.70
C LEU A 81 -0.29 -17.19 11.66
N PHE A 82 -0.71 -18.38 11.23
CA PHE A 82 -0.90 -19.52 12.13
C PHE A 82 0.12 -20.63 11.99
N GLN A 83 0.80 -20.74 10.83
CA GLN A 83 1.75 -21.82 10.56
C GLN A 83 3.19 -21.31 10.41
N GLY A 84 3.39 -20.02 10.12
CA GLY A 84 4.72 -19.40 10.00
C GLY A 84 5.62 -20.02 8.92
N GLY A 85 5.06 -20.88 8.06
CA GLY A 85 5.80 -21.62 7.02
C GLY A 85 5.87 -20.90 5.67
N VAL A 86 5.13 -19.80 5.52
CA VAL A 86 5.15 -18.94 4.34
C VAL A 86 5.66 -17.58 4.78
N ASP A 87 6.68 -17.05 4.10
CA ASP A 87 7.13 -15.67 4.26
C ASP A 87 6.41 -14.81 3.23
N LEU A 88 5.72 -13.77 3.69
CA LEU A 88 5.07 -12.81 2.80
C LEU A 88 6.15 -11.90 2.26
N GLU A 89 6.66 -12.25 1.08
CA GLU A 89 7.73 -11.48 0.45
C GLU A 89 7.33 -10.01 0.31
N PRO A 90 8.23 -9.08 0.68
CA PRO A 90 7.94 -7.66 0.62
C PRO A 90 7.61 -7.23 -0.81
N LEU A 91 6.76 -6.22 -0.94
CA LEU A 91 6.46 -5.60 -2.23
C LEU A 91 7.75 -5.05 -2.86
N SER A 92 7.90 -5.29 -4.16
CA SER A 92 8.89 -4.63 -5.00
C SER A 92 8.60 -3.12 -5.12
N ALA A 93 9.59 -2.35 -5.59
CA ALA A 93 9.40 -0.92 -5.81
C ALA A 93 8.29 -0.63 -6.83
N GLU A 94 8.17 -1.49 -7.85
CA GLU A 94 7.18 -1.38 -8.92
C GLU A 94 5.75 -1.62 -8.40
N GLU A 95 5.56 -2.67 -7.59
CA GLU A 95 4.28 -2.95 -6.91
C GLU A 95 3.89 -1.86 -5.91
N LEU A 96 4.87 -1.26 -5.23
CA LEU A 96 4.63 -0.11 -4.35
C LEU A 96 4.14 1.11 -5.11
N GLU A 97 4.65 1.35 -6.32
CA GLU A 97 4.19 2.44 -7.21
C GLU A 97 2.77 2.20 -7.71
N GLU A 98 2.41 0.95 -8.04
CA GLU A 98 1.04 0.57 -8.40
C GLU A 98 0.07 0.88 -7.25
N CYS A 99 0.40 0.48 -6.02
CA CYS A 99 -0.40 0.81 -4.83
C CYS A 99 -0.49 2.33 -4.55
N VAL A 100 0.36 3.16 -5.15
CA VAL A 100 0.33 4.62 -4.96
C VAL A 100 -0.68 5.30 -5.88
N ALA A 101 -0.99 4.70 -7.03
CA ALA A 101 -1.81 5.31 -8.07
C ALA A 101 -3.31 5.36 -7.74
N ASP A 102 -3.78 4.49 -6.84
CA ASP A 102 -5.21 4.29 -6.54
C ASP A 102 -5.69 4.92 -5.21
N ALA A 103 -4.88 5.78 -4.57
CA ALA A 103 -5.19 6.42 -3.26
C ALA A 103 -5.64 7.88 -3.36
#